data_AF-F8DBX1-F1
#
_entry.id   AF-F8DBX1-F1
#
_cell.length_a   1.000
_cell.length_b   1.000
_cell.length_c   1.000
_cell.angle_alpha   90.00
_cell.angle_beta   90.00
_cell.angle_gamma   90.00
#
_symmetry.space_group_name_H-M   'P 1'
#
loop_
_entity.id
_entity.type
_entity.pdbx_description
1 polymer ?
#
loop_
_entity_poly.entity_id
_entity_poly.type
_entity_poly.pdbx_seq_one_letter_code
_entity_poly.pdbx_strand_id
1 'polypeptide(L)'
;MRPRVPWMNEVDDSILEFLDELEVDGRPVALKPGAVRYNLVDEFGMLDKSLSTFSRRMDRLAEHGLLEQTEDGKGSPYKITEKGRAYLSGDLDAADLERTE
;
A
#
# COMPACT_ATOMS: atom_id res chain seq x y z
N MET A 1 14.47 1.85 -11.58
CA MET A 1 14.36 2.98 -10.61
C MET A 1 12.89 3.26 -10.46
N ARG A 2 12.35 3.29 -9.23
CA ARG A 2 10.91 3.49 -9.03
C ARG A 2 10.46 4.84 -9.60
N PRO A 3 9.26 4.93 -10.20
CA PRO A 3 8.76 6.18 -10.75
C PRO A 3 8.55 7.19 -9.62
N ARG A 4 8.90 8.46 -9.88
CA ARG A 4 8.69 9.53 -8.90
C ARG A 4 7.24 10.00 -8.97
N VAL A 5 6.42 9.56 -8.02
CA VAL A 5 5.00 9.91 -7.95
C VAL A 5 4.79 11.06 -6.97
N PRO A 6 4.38 12.27 -7.42
CA PRO A 6 4.34 13.46 -6.56
C PRO A 6 3.47 13.33 -5.30
N TRP A 7 2.47 12.45 -5.32
CA TRP A 7 1.54 12.29 -4.22
C TRP A 7 1.95 11.21 -3.20
N MET A 8 2.88 10.34 -3.56
CA MET A 8 3.39 9.27 -2.70
C MET A 8 4.51 9.80 -1.81
N ASN A 9 4.64 9.18 -0.64
CA ASN A 9 5.73 9.41 0.30
C ASN A 9 6.21 8.07 0.88
N GLU A 10 7.19 8.15 1.78
CA GLU A 10 7.81 6.97 2.41
C GLU A 10 6.80 5.99 3.04
N VAL A 11 5.66 6.48 3.54
CA VAL A 11 4.64 5.65 4.18
C VAL A 11 3.97 4.75 3.14
N ASP A 12 3.74 5.24 1.94
CA ASP A 12 3.12 4.44 0.88
C ASP A 12 4.05 3.35 0.38
N ASP A 13 5.32 3.69 0.18
CA ASP A 13 6.33 2.74 -0.24
C ASP A 13 6.46 1.63 0.81
N SER A 14 6.58 1.97 2.10
CA SER A 14 6.64 0.97 3.17
C SER A 14 5.38 0.13 3.30
N ILE A 15 4.17 0.70 3.06
CA ILE A 15 2.92 -0.09 3.05
C ILE A 15 2.94 -1.10 1.90
N LEU A 16 3.31 -0.68 0.70
CA LEU A 16 3.34 -1.53 -0.48
C LEU A 16 4.38 -2.64 -0.31
N GLU A 17 5.61 -2.30 0.10
CA GLU A 17 6.68 -3.26 0.36
C GLU A 17 6.26 -4.30 1.41
N PHE A 18 5.70 -3.84 2.53
CA PHE A 18 5.26 -4.74 3.59
C PHE A 18 4.17 -5.71 3.12
N LEU A 19 3.21 -5.25 2.32
CA LEU A 19 2.16 -6.12 1.80
C LEU A 19 2.63 -7.03 0.66
N ASP A 20 3.66 -6.63 -0.10
CA ASP A 20 4.27 -7.46 -1.15
C ASP A 20 5.05 -8.64 -0.58
N GLU A 21 5.76 -8.43 0.52
CA GLU A 21 6.50 -9.49 1.21
C GLU A 21 5.57 -10.53 1.90
N LEU A 22 4.30 -10.19 2.10
CA LEU A 22 3.32 -11.05 2.77
C LEU A 22 2.50 -11.86 1.76
N GLU A 23 2.98 -13.07 1.48
CA GLU A 23 2.32 -14.03 0.59
C GLU A 23 2.16 -15.40 1.25
N VAL A 24 1.04 -16.08 0.98
CA VAL A 24 0.81 -17.49 1.36
C VAL A 24 0.30 -18.25 0.13
N ASP A 25 0.99 -19.32 -0.25
CA ASP A 25 0.64 -20.17 -1.40
C ASP A 25 0.43 -19.39 -2.72
N GLY A 26 1.29 -18.39 -3.02
CA GLY A 26 1.14 -17.58 -4.24
C GLY A 26 0.06 -16.50 -4.14
N ARG A 27 -0.47 -16.23 -2.94
CA ARG A 27 -1.61 -15.32 -2.74
C ARG A 27 -1.25 -14.18 -1.78
N PRO A 28 -1.46 -12.92 -2.19
CA PRO A 28 -1.26 -11.77 -1.32
C PRO A 28 -2.13 -11.83 -0.07
N VAL A 29 -1.53 -11.56 1.08
CA VAL A 29 -2.26 -11.45 2.35
C VAL A 29 -2.99 -10.12 2.41
N ALA A 30 -4.23 -10.14 2.92
CA ALA A 30 -5.02 -8.95 3.15
C ALA A 30 -4.98 -8.54 4.64
N LEU A 31 -4.60 -7.30 4.95
CA LEU A 31 -4.51 -6.78 6.31
C LEU A 31 -5.28 -5.48 6.48
N LYS A 32 -5.84 -5.30 7.69
CA LYS A 32 -6.45 -4.02 8.09
C LYS A 32 -5.36 -2.97 8.36
N PRO A 33 -5.66 -1.67 8.20
CA PRO A 33 -4.68 -0.60 8.46
C PRO A 33 -4.05 -0.64 9.85
N GLY A 34 -4.80 -1.11 10.87
CA GLY A 34 -4.28 -1.28 12.22
C GLY A 34 -3.14 -2.30 12.31
N ALA A 35 -3.25 -3.42 11.61
CA ALA A 35 -2.21 -4.47 11.61
C ALA A 35 -0.96 -4.01 10.87
N VAL A 36 -1.13 -3.34 9.72
CA VAL A 36 -0.01 -2.78 8.95
C VAL A 36 0.73 -1.72 9.78
N ARG A 37 -0.02 -0.79 10.39
CA ARG A 37 0.54 0.25 11.27
C ARG A 37 1.26 -0.35 12.47
N TYR A 38 0.68 -1.34 13.13
CA TYR A 38 1.32 -2.00 14.28
C TYR A 38 2.69 -2.55 13.91
N ASN A 39 2.79 -3.29 12.79
CA ASN A 39 4.06 -3.87 12.37
C ASN A 39 5.08 -2.78 11.99
N LEU A 40 4.72 -1.84 11.11
CA LEU A 40 5.66 -0.83 10.62
C LEU A 40 6.08 0.22 11.67
N VAL A 41 5.23 0.49 12.66
CA VAL A 41 5.48 1.52 13.69
C VAL A 41 5.90 0.92 15.03
N ASP A 42 5.09 0.02 15.60
CA ASP A 42 5.33 -0.46 16.97
C ASP A 42 6.31 -1.63 17.01
N GLU A 43 6.20 -2.58 16.07
CA GLU A 43 7.03 -3.79 16.05
C GLU A 43 8.40 -3.53 15.43
N PHE A 44 8.44 -2.89 14.26
CA PHE A 44 9.68 -2.69 13.49
C PHE A 44 10.33 -1.33 13.73
N GLY A 45 9.59 -0.34 14.23
CA GLY A 45 10.10 1.02 14.46
C GLY A 45 10.57 1.74 13.19
N MET A 46 10.04 1.37 12.02
CA MET A 46 10.45 1.93 10.72
C MET A 46 9.83 3.30 10.45
N LEU A 47 8.63 3.55 10.99
CA LEU A 47 7.86 4.76 10.78
C LEU A 47 7.33 5.30 12.12
N ASP A 48 7.03 6.60 12.16
CA ASP A 48 6.34 7.24 13.28
C ASP A 48 5.11 8.00 12.78
N LYS A 49 4.03 7.25 12.48
CA LYS A 49 2.75 7.78 11.97
C LYS A 49 1.55 7.14 12.66
N SER A 50 0.47 7.93 12.74
CA SER A 50 -0.79 7.53 13.35
C SER A 50 -1.56 6.50 12.50
N LEU A 51 -2.44 5.73 13.14
CA LEU A 51 -3.40 4.87 12.45
C LEU A 51 -4.24 5.63 11.41
N SER A 52 -4.68 6.86 11.72
CA SER A 52 -5.42 7.71 10.79
C SER A 52 -4.62 8.09 9.54
N THR A 53 -3.29 8.09 9.62
CA THR A 53 -2.43 8.26 8.45
C THR A 53 -2.45 7.00 7.60
N PHE A 54 -2.21 5.83 8.21
CA PHE A 54 -2.26 4.54 7.50
C PHE A 54 -3.59 4.31 6.80
N SER A 55 -4.73 4.53 7.46
CA SER A 55 -6.04 4.40 6.83
C SER A 55 -6.17 5.29 5.58
N ARG A 56 -5.85 6.58 5.68
CA ARG A 56 -5.94 7.51 4.54
C ARG A 56 -4.99 7.16 3.40
N ARG A 57 -3.77 6.69 3.72
CA ARG A 57 -2.79 6.31 2.69
C ARG A 57 -3.20 5.02 1.99
N MET A 58 -3.68 4.01 2.73
CA MET A 58 -4.18 2.77 2.14
C MET A 58 -5.43 2.98 1.27
N ASP A 59 -6.35 3.86 1.69
CA ASP A 59 -7.48 4.29 0.87
C ASP A 59 -7.00 4.90 -0.44
N ARG A 60 -6.06 5.85 -0.36
CA ARG A 60 -5.50 6.50 -1.55
C ARG A 60 -4.76 5.52 -2.46
N LEU A 61 -3.96 4.62 -1.91
CA LEU A 61 -3.31 3.56 -2.69
C LEU A 61 -4.33 2.68 -3.42
N ALA A 62 -5.45 2.37 -2.77
CA ALA A 62 -6.55 1.63 -3.39
C ALA A 62 -7.27 2.43 -4.48
N GLU A 63 -7.52 3.73 -4.27
CA GLU A 63 -8.06 4.64 -5.29
C GLU A 63 -7.21 4.69 -6.56
N HIS A 64 -5.88 4.52 -6.42
CA HIS A 64 -4.93 4.47 -7.55
C HIS A 64 -4.68 3.04 -8.08
N GLY A 65 -5.38 2.03 -7.53
CA GLY A 65 -5.32 0.63 -7.94
C GLY A 65 -4.06 -0.12 -7.51
N LEU A 66 -3.24 0.44 -6.62
CA LEU A 66 -2.03 -0.18 -6.09
C LEU A 66 -2.34 -1.18 -4.97
N LEU A 67 -3.43 -0.95 -4.25
CA LEU A 67 -4.04 -1.89 -3.31
C LEU A 67 -5.47 -2.23 -3.75
N GLU A 68 -5.99 -3.34 -3.26
CA GLU A 68 -7.39 -3.75 -3.40
C GLU A 68 -8.01 -3.87 -2.00
N GLN A 69 -9.16 -3.22 -1.79
CA GLN A 69 -10.00 -3.44 -0.61
C GLN A 69 -10.78 -4.75 -0.78
N THR A 70 -10.65 -5.68 0.16
CA THR A 70 -11.30 -7.01 0.04
C THR A 70 -12.77 -7.01 0.46
N GLU A 71 -13.23 -5.95 1.14
CA GLU A 71 -14.59 -5.78 1.63
C GLU A 71 -14.98 -4.30 1.53
N ASP A 72 -16.27 -4.01 1.38
CA ASP A 72 -16.78 -2.64 1.42
C ASP A 72 -16.92 -2.14 2.87
N GLY A 73 -16.37 -0.96 3.17
CA GLY A 73 -16.64 -0.26 4.42
C GLY A 73 -15.39 0.19 5.20
N LYS A 74 -15.62 0.76 6.39
CA LYS A 74 -14.55 1.33 7.21
C LYS A 74 -13.75 0.24 7.90
N GLY A 75 -12.44 0.25 7.69
CA GLY A 75 -11.53 -0.72 8.32
C GLY A 75 -11.47 -2.07 7.60
N SER A 76 -11.82 -2.09 6.32
CA SER A 76 -11.62 -3.24 5.43
C SER A 76 -10.16 -3.67 5.36
N PRO A 77 -9.88 -4.96 5.11
CA PRO A 77 -8.55 -5.42 4.77
C PRO A 77 -8.14 -4.97 3.36
N TYR A 78 -6.84 -4.75 3.17
CA TYR A 78 -6.23 -4.40 1.89
C TYR A 78 -5.14 -5.41 1.57
N LYS A 79 -5.01 -5.75 0.29
CA LYS A 79 -3.91 -6.55 -0.26
C LYS A 79 -3.29 -5.82 -1.45
N ILE A 80 -2.02 -6.12 -1.75
CA ILE A 80 -1.33 -5.56 -2.90
C ILE A 80 -1.85 -6.15 -4.22
N THR A 81 -1.98 -5.30 -5.24
CA THR A 81 -2.39 -5.69 -6.60
C THR A 81 -1.18 -5.98 -7.49
N GLU A 82 -1.42 -6.54 -8.68
CA GLU A 82 -0.38 -6.62 -9.71
C GLU A 82 0.18 -5.25 -10.09
N LYS A 83 -0.66 -4.20 -10.11
CA LYS A 83 -0.22 -2.83 -10.36
C LYS A 83 0.70 -2.33 -9.23
N GLY A 84 0.37 -2.64 -7.98
CA GLY A 84 1.22 -2.36 -6.82
C GLY A 84 2.60 -3.01 -6.94
N ARG A 85 2.65 -4.28 -7.37
CA ARG A 85 3.90 -5.00 -7.63
C ARG A 85 4.72 -4.38 -8.76
N ALA A 86 4.08 -4.07 -9.88
CA ALA A 86 4.73 -3.44 -11.02
C ALA A 86 5.30 -2.04 -10.67
N TYR A 87 4.63 -1.30 -9.78
CA TYR A 87 5.18 -0.06 -9.23
C TYR A 87 6.49 -0.32 -8.45
N LEU A 88 6.50 -1.33 -7.56
CA LEU A 88 7.65 -1.64 -6.72
C LEU A 88 8.87 -2.12 -7.53
N SER A 89 8.65 -2.90 -8.61
CA SER A 89 9.71 -3.34 -9.53
C SER A 89 10.24 -2.19 -10.40
N GLY A 90 9.50 -1.09 -10.51
CA GLY A 90 9.82 0.04 -11.39
C GLY A 90 9.46 -0.22 -12.85
N ASP A 91 8.53 -1.15 -13.10
CA ASP A 91 8.02 -1.50 -14.42
C ASP A 91 6.83 -0.63 -14.86
N LEU A 92 6.40 0.33 -14.01
CA LEU A 92 5.39 1.34 -14.34
C LEU A 92 6.01 2.70 -14.62
N ASP A 93 5.45 3.40 -15.61
CA ASP A 93 5.72 4.81 -15.81
C ASP A 93 4.89 5.66 -14.83
N ALA A 94 5.40 6.84 -14.46
CA ALA A 94 4.70 7.72 -13.52
C ALA A 94 3.31 8.15 -14.03
N ALA A 95 3.12 8.22 -15.35
CA ALA A 95 1.84 8.54 -15.98
C ALA A 95 0.75 7.49 -15.70
N ASP A 96 1.12 6.23 -15.47
CA ASP A 96 0.16 5.15 -15.14
C ASP A 96 -0.37 5.26 -13.70
N LEU A 97 0.23 6.13 -12.90
CA LEU A 97 -0.05 6.36 -11.48
C LEU A 97 -0.81 7.66 -11.23
N GLU A 98 -0.93 8.51 -12.25
CA GLU A 98 -1.80 9.67 -12.28
C GLU A 98 -3.22 9.23 -12.64
N ARG A 99 -4.24 9.81 -11.99
CA ARG A 99 -5.64 9.48 -12.31
C ARG A 99 -5.95 9.95 -13.73
N THR A 100 -6.52 9.08 -14.56
CA THR A 100 -7.47 9.53 -15.58
C THR A 100 -8.70 10.03 -14.85
N GLU A 101 -9.09 11.28 -15.10
CA GLU A 101 -10.14 12.02 -14.38
C GLU A 101 -11.46 11.27 -14.25
#